data_AF-A0A377J6L6-F1
#
_entry.id   AF-A0A377J6L6-F1
#
_cell.length_a   1.000
_cell.length_b   1.000
_cell.length_c   1.000
_cell.angle_alpha   90.00
_cell.angle_beta   90.00
_cell.angle_gamma   90.00
#
_symmetry.space_group_name_H-M   'P 1'
#
loop_
_entity.id
_entity.type
_entity.pdbx_description
1 polymer ?
#
loop_
_entity_poly.entity_id
_entity_poly.type
_entity_poly.pdbx_seq_one_letter_code
_entity_poly.pdbx_strand_id
1 'polypeptide(L)'
;MFSRRFLGTALLAVPMLSVPVHAATVSFSLDNDSALGTDRDYTSGLFLRWSSNPDVIGYSLEIGSQMWTPSDIEQTTPQPNERPYAGLVYGMGRAYHQTDYRAFKGSLMLGTVGPDSYAEDAQSIVHDIVGSPEPKGWDYQISNEFVYQVGLEAHQLLMRAPIGEFSVFGRGQGGNFQSEVAVGGTYRIGFDLENTFGSTSVLPGNAVDIGLLSHSDSGMFFFATIEARYRFDDITIEGDKPAENDDIHVQHGQAAISSGVSWYSQHWGAVASVTAQSKQFEESGRDHSAYANFTLFYRY
;
A
#
# COMPACT_ATOMS: atom_id res chain seq x y z
N MET A 1 -46.80 -36.51 0.61
CA MET A 1 -46.92 -36.68 2.07
C MET A 1 -45.54 -36.45 2.67
N PHE A 2 -45.41 -35.33 3.39
CA PHE A 2 -44.34 -34.89 4.29
C PHE A 2 -42.84 -35.04 3.95
N SER A 3 -42.29 -33.85 3.73
CA SER A 3 -40.90 -33.41 3.85
C SER A 3 -40.28 -33.64 5.24
N ARG A 4 -38.94 -33.83 5.27
CA ARG A 4 -38.00 -33.32 6.29
C ARG A 4 -36.58 -33.31 5.70
N ARG A 5 -35.64 -32.40 5.98
CA ARG A 5 -35.59 -31.07 6.63
C ARG A 5 -34.13 -30.57 6.49
N PHE A 6 -33.96 -29.30 6.11
CA PHE A 6 -32.93 -28.34 6.59
C PHE A 6 -31.44 -28.73 6.56
N LEU A 7 -30.73 -28.33 5.50
CA LEU A 7 -29.48 -27.55 5.67
C LEU A 7 -29.95 -26.09 5.69
N GLY A 8 -29.91 -25.35 6.79
CA GLY A 8 -28.70 -25.09 7.56
C GLY A 8 -27.98 -23.85 7.02
N THR A 9 -28.72 -22.80 6.66
CA THR A 9 -28.19 -21.47 6.35
C THR A 9 -27.53 -20.91 7.62
N ALA A 10 -26.22 -21.04 7.71
CA ALA A 10 -25.44 -20.27 8.67
C ALA A 10 -25.36 -18.83 8.15
N LEU A 11 -26.38 -18.02 8.44
CA LEU A 11 -26.22 -16.57 8.45
C LEU A 11 -25.19 -16.26 9.54
N LEU A 12 -23.97 -15.94 9.14
CA LEU A 12 -23.04 -15.17 9.96
C LEU A 12 -23.68 -13.81 10.18
N ALA A 13 -24.48 -13.70 11.24
CA ALA A 13 -24.86 -12.42 11.81
C ALA A 13 -23.61 -11.83 12.44
N VAL A 14 -22.81 -11.13 11.63
CA VAL A 14 -21.87 -10.15 12.14
C VAL A 14 -22.70 -9.15 12.95
N PRO A 15 -22.36 -8.86 14.22
CA PRO A 15 -23.01 -7.76 14.90
C PRO A 15 -22.68 -6.50 14.10
N MET A 16 -23.66 -5.97 13.36
CA MET A 16 -23.62 -4.61 12.88
C MET A 16 -23.63 -3.72 14.12
N LEU A 17 -22.43 -3.46 14.64
CA LEU A 17 -22.17 -2.28 15.45
C LEU A 17 -22.52 -1.11 14.56
N SER A 18 -23.72 -0.57 14.73
CA SER A 18 -24.15 0.69 14.16
C SER A 18 -23.37 1.81 14.86
N VAL A 19 -22.10 1.95 14.49
CA VAL A 19 -21.35 3.19 14.73
C VAL A 19 -22.03 4.24 13.85
N PRO A 20 -22.27 5.48 14.32
CA PRO A 20 -22.72 6.55 13.45
C PRO A 20 -21.65 6.79 12.37
N VAL A 21 -21.82 6.14 11.21
CA VAL A 21 -20.90 6.23 10.07
C VAL A 21 -21.24 7.48 9.28
N HIS A 22 -20.88 8.65 9.79
CA HIS A 22 -20.55 9.75 8.88
C HIS A 22 -19.13 9.48 8.41
N ALA A 23 -18.96 9.24 7.09
CA ALA A 23 -17.65 9.25 6.49
C ALA A 23 -16.98 10.59 6.83
N ALA A 24 -15.80 10.59 7.44
CA ALA A 24 -15.05 11.83 7.56
C ALA A 24 -14.35 12.13 6.25
N THR A 25 -13.82 11.09 5.62
CA THR A 25 -13.00 11.23 4.42
C THR A 25 -13.09 9.99 3.55
N VAL A 26 -13.21 10.21 2.25
CA VAL A 26 -13.03 9.18 1.22
C VAL A 26 -11.83 9.59 0.38
N SER A 27 -10.89 8.69 0.18
CA SER A 27 -9.67 8.92 -0.60
C SER A 27 -9.52 7.89 -1.70
N PHE A 28 -9.14 8.37 -2.87
CA PHE A 28 -8.68 7.56 -4.00
C PHE A 28 -7.19 7.81 -4.20
N SER A 29 -6.41 6.73 -4.29
CA SER A 29 -4.97 6.82 -4.56
C SER A 29 -4.58 5.96 -5.75
N LEU A 30 -3.65 6.48 -6.54
CA LEU A 30 -3.01 5.79 -7.66
C LEU A 30 -1.50 5.82 -7.44
N ASP A 31 -0.89 4.65 -7.45
CA ASP A 31 0.55 4.49 -7.65
C ASP A 31 0.79 4.13 -9.12
N ASN A 32 1.81 4.73 -9.73
CA ASN A 32 2.23 4.34 -11.07
C ASN A 32 3.68 4.71 -11.36
N ASP A 33 4.44 3.80 -11.94
CA ASP A 33 5.84 4.00 -12.32
C ASP A 33 6.01 4.60 -13.73
N SER A 34 4.99 4.52 -14.60
CA SER A 34 4.99 5.18 -15.93
C SER A 34 5.08 6.70 -15.85
N ALA A 35 4.63 7.29 -14.75
CA ALA A 35 4.83 8.72 -14.46
C ALA A 35 6.33 9.09 -14.34
N LEU A 36 7.19 8.10 -14.11
CA LEU A 36 8.66 8.22 -14.04
C LEU A 36 9.36 7.62 -15.27
N GLY A 37 8.59 7.16 -16.28
CA GLY A 37 9.10 6.61 -17.53
C GLY A 37 9.51 5.14 -17.47
N THR A 38 8.96 4.36 -16.53
CA THR A 38 9.17 2.90 -16.44
C THR A 38 7.84 2.15 -16.46
N ASP A 39 7.89 0.83 -16.63
CA ASP A 39 6.73 -0.08 -16.54
C ASP A 39 7.22 -1.45 -16.05
N ARG A 40 7.66 -1.51 -14.78
CA ARG A 40 8.36 -2.66 -14.21
C ARG A 40 8.39 -2.68 -12.69
N ASP A 41 8.85 -3.80 -12.13
CA ASP A 41 8.99 -4.00 -10.70
C ASP A 41 7.63 -3.78 -10.01
N TYR A 42 7.45 -2.76 -9.16
CA TYR A 42 6.11 -2.36 -8.70
C TYR A 42 5.57 -1.31 -9.66
N THR A 43 4.68 -1.72 -10.55
CA THR A 43 4.25 -0.85 -11.66
C THR A 43 3.02 -0.02 -11.33
N SER A 44 2.04 -0.59 -10.60
CA SER A 44 0.78 0.10 -10.38
C SER A 44 0.04 -0.38 -9.14
N GLY A 45 -0.71 0.54 -8.54
CA GLY A 45 -1.64 0.24 -7.47
C GLY A 45 -2.82 1.22 -7.43
N LEU A 46 -4.00 0.70 -7.11
CA LEU A 46 -5.24 1.46 -7.00
C LEU A 46 -5.85 1.25 -5.62
N PHE A 47 -6.21 2.33 -4.95
CA PHE A 47 -6.67 2.28 -3.57
C PHE A 47 -7.90 3.15 -3.37
N LEU A 48 -8.94 2.55 -2.80
CA LEU A 48 -10.11 3.28 -2.31
C LEU A 48 -10.19 3.09 -0.80
N ARG A 49 -10.12 4.19 -0.06
CA ARG A 49 -10.19 4.17 1.41
C ARG A 49 -11.29 5.07 1.92
N TRP A 50 -12.00 4.54 2.90
CA TRP A 50 -12.91 5.28 3.76
C TRP A 50 -12.29 5.42 5.14
N SER A 51 -12.33 6.62 5.72
CA SER A 51 -11.79 6.91 7.06
C SER A 51 -12.85 7.57 7.96
N SER A 52 -12.86 7.16 9.22
CA SER A 52 -13.72 7.71 10.28
C SER A 52 -13.34 9.13 10.68
N ASN A 53 -14.23 9.85 11.39
CA ASN A 53 -13.90 11.09 12.09
C ASN A 53 -13.74 10.76 13.58
N PRO A 54 -12.53 10.45 14.06
CA PRO A 54 -12.38 9.99 15.43
C PRO A 54 -12.34 11.14 16.43
N ASP A 55 -12.97 10.91 17.58
CA ASP A 55 -12.68 11.71 18.78
C ASP A 55 -11.35 11.29 19.44
N VAL A 56 -11.02 9.98 19.41
CA VAL A 56 -9.82 9.43 20.08
C VAL A 56 -9.14 8.29 19.30
N ILE A 57 -9.92 7.37 18.72
CA ILE A 57 -9.42 6.24 17.95
C ILE A 57 -10.01 6.30 16.54
N GLY A 58 -9.13 6.49 15.56
CA GLY A 58 -9.48 6.44 14.13
C GLY A 58 -9.56 5.02 13.63
N TYR A 59 -10.38 4.80 12.62
CA TYR A 59 -10.37 3.57 11.84
C TYR A 59 -10.62 3.87 10.37
N SER A 60 -10.09 3.01 9.50
CA SER A 60 -10.33 3.08 8.07
C SER A 60 -10.52 1.71 7.46
N LEU A 61 -11.29 1.66 6.38
CA LEU A 61 -11.45 0.49 5.53
C LEU A 61 -10.93 0.84 4.14
N GLU A 62 -10.14 -0.05 3.58
CA GLU A 62 -9.55 0.08 2.25
C GLU A 62 -9.83 -1.15 1.40
N ILE A 63 -10.07 -0.93 0.12
CA ILE A 63 -9.92 -1.93 -0.92
C ILE A 63 -8.76 -1.47 -1.80
N GLY A 64 -7.81 -2.37 -2.04
CA GLY A 64 -6.64 -2.09 -2.85
C GLY A 64 -6.39 -3.17 -3.88
N SER A 65 -5.86 -2.77 -5.03
CA SER A 65 -5.18 -3.68 -5.95
C SER A 65 -3.76 -3.19 -6.22
N GLN A 66 -2.85 -4.13 -6.41
CA GLN A 66 -1.44 -3.88 -6.72
C GLN A 66 -0.98 -4.86 -7.78
N MET A 67 -0.05 -4.43 -8.61
CA MET A 67 0.53 -5.27 -9.66
C MET A 67 2.02 -5.03 -9.80
N TRP A 68 2.70 -6.10 -10.18
CA TRP A 68 4.12 -6.12 -10.41
C TRP A 68 4.46 -6.87 -11.68
N THR A 69 5.49 -6.40 -12.40
CA THR A 69 5.83 -6.86 -13.74
C THR A 69 7.35 -7.01 -13.93
N PRO A 70 7.81 -7.91 -14.82
CA PRO A 70 9.16 -7.88 -15.37
C PRO A 70 9.46 -6.54 -16.07
N SER A 71 10.72 -6.28 -16.39
CA SER A 71 11.08 -5.06 -17.12
C SER A 71 10.70 -4.99 -18.59
N ASP A 72 10.49 -6.14 -19.22
CA ASP A 72 10.04 -6.25 -20.60
C ASP A 72 8.74 -7.06 -20.64
N ILE A 73 7.63 -6.34 -20.70
CA ILE A 73 6.30 -6.92 -20.65
C ILE A 73 5.90 -7.63 -21.95
N GLU A 74 6.61 -7.36 -23.05
CA GLU A 74 6.29 -7.98 -24.35
C GLU A 74 6.85 -9.39 -24.49
N GLN A 75 7.68 -9.84 -23.54
CA GLN A 75 8.19 -11.21 -23.51
C GLN A 75 7.08 -12.20 -23.18
N THR A 76 7.01 -13.28 -23.96
CA THR A 76 6.03 -14.36 -23.79
C THR A 76 6.49 -15.45 -22.84
N THR A 77 7.73 -15.38 -22.35
CA THR A 77 8.32 -16.35 -21.43
C THR A 77 9.18 -15.65 -20.38
N PRO A 78 9.30 -16.22 -19.17
CA PRO A 78 10.18 -15.69 -18.13
C PRO A 78 11.60 -15.44 -18.64
N GLN A 79 12.22 -14.36 -18.17
CA GLN A 79 13.61 -14.04 -18.46
C GLN A 79 14.45 -14.19 -17.19
N PRO A 80 15.72 -14.61 -17.31
CA PRO A 80 16.63 -14.64 -16.17
C PRO A 80 16.73 -13.25 -15.52
N ASN A 81 16.88 -13.21 -14.19
CA ASN A 81 17.07 -11.98 -13.41
C ASN A 81 15.88 -10.99 -13.47
N GLU A 82 14.71 -11.47 -13.86
CA GLU A 82 13.48 -10.70 -13.86
C GLU A 82 12.48 -11.35 -12.90
N ARG A 83 11.70 -10.52 -12.21
CA ARG A 83 10.65 -11.01 -11.30
C ARG A 83 9.49 -11.66 -12.08
N PRO A 84 8.71 -12.54 -11.45
CA PRO A 84 7.41 -12.94 -12.00
C PRO A 84 6.44 -11.76 -12.06
N TYR A 85 5.45 -11.88 -12.94
CA TYR A 85 4.21 -11.13 -12.82
C TYR A 85 3.53 -11.50 -11.51
N ALA A 86 2.99 -10.51 -10.82
CA ALA A 86 2.16 -10.75 -9.64
C ALA A 86 1.04 -9.72 -9.60
N GLY A 87 -0.16 -10.19 -9.30
CA GLY A 87 -1.30 -9.34 -8.97
C GLY A 87 -1.75 -9.62 -7.53
N LEU A 88 -2.24 -8.58 -6.86
CA LEU A 88 -2.85 -8.64 -5.54
C LEU A 88 -4.15 -7.84 -5.55
N VAL A 89 -5.22 -8.42 -5.00
CA VAL A 89 -6.40 -7.68 -4.58
C VAL A 89 -6.68 -7.95 -3.10
N TYR A 90 -6.99 -6.90 -2.34
CA TYR A 90 -7.17 -7.04 -0.90
C TYR A 90 -8.19 -6.06 -0.31
N GLY A 91 -8.71 -6.42 0.85
CA GLY A 91 -9.36 -5.52 1.79
C GLY A 91 -8.48 -5.31 3.03
N MET A 92 -8.41 -4.09 3.55
CA MET A 92 -7.63 -3.78 4.75
C MET A 92 -8.41 -2.91 5.74
N GLY A 93 -8.46 -3.37 6.99
CA GLY A 93 -8.89 -2.56 8.12
C GLY A 93 -7.69 -1.99 8.86
N ARG A 94 -7.77 -0.71 9.26
CA ARG A 94 -6.75 -0.06 10.10
C ARG A 94 -7.40 0.62 11.28
N ALA A 95 -6.68 0.68 12.39
CA ALA A 95 -7.01 1.45 13.58
C ALA A 95 -5.84 2.34 13.97
N TYR A 96 -6.16 3.54 14.46
CA TYR A 96 -5.20 4.61 14.71
C TYR A 96 -5.41 5.20 16.10
N HIS A 97 -4.32 5.52 16.76
CA HIS A 97 -4.32 6.44 17.89
C HIS A 97 -3.21 7.47 17.69
N GLN A 98 -3.54 8.75 17.80
CA GLN A 98 -2.66 9.86 17.45
C GLN A 98 -2.67 10.88 18.57
N THR A 99 -1.48 11.37 18.92
CA THR A 99 -1.27 12.60 19.67
C THR A 99 -0.35 13.51 18.85
N ASP A 100 -0.07 14.69 19.37
CA ASP A 100 0.88 15.63 18.79
C ASP A 100 2.33 15.14 18.80
N TYR A 101 2.69 14.06 19.51
CA TYR A 101 4.09 13.56 19.58
C TYR A 101 4.23 12.04 19.41
N ARG A 102 3.12 11.30 19.32
CA ARG A 102 3.08 9.84 19.11
C ARG A 102 1.95 9.46 18.16
N ALA A 103 2.17 8.43 17.36
CA ALA A 103 1.10 7.79 16.61
C ALA A 103 1.29 6.28 16.63
N PHE A 104 0.20 5.54 16.79
CA PHE A 104 0.17 4.09 16.74
C PHE A 104 -0.85 3.65 15.70
N LYS A 105 -0.48 2.69 14.86
CA LYS A 105 -1.32 2.12 13.82
C LYS A 105 -1.32 0.61 13.96
N GLY A 106 -2.50 0.01 13.88
CA GLY A 106 -2.68 -1.43 13.71
C GLY A 106 -3.44 -1.72 12.43
N SER A 107 -3.08 -2.78 11.72
CA SER A 107 -3.74 -3.18 10.47
C SER A 107 -3.97 -4.67 10.37
N LEU A 108 -5.04 -5.03 9.66
CA LEU A 108 -5.32 -6.38 9.18
C LEU A 108 -5.69 -6.30 7.71
N MET A 109 -4.93 -6.98 6.86
CA MET A 109 -5.16 -7.13 5.43
C MET A 109 -5.52 -8.57 5.13
N LEU A 110 -6.53 -8.76 4.29
CA LEU A 110 -6.96 -10.05 3.76
C LEU A 110 -7.15 -9.90 2.25
N GLY A 111 -6.67 -10.84 1.45
CA GLY A 111 -6.73 -10.74 0.00
C GLY A 111 -6.37 -12.04 -0.71
N THR A 112 -6.07 -11.92 -2.01
CA THR A 112 -5.55 -13.01 -2.82
C THR A 112 -4.50 -12.49 -3.79
N VAL A 113 -3.46 -13.28 -4.02
CA VAL A 113 -2.54 -13.10 -5.14
C VAL A 113 -2.93 -14.02 -6.30
N GLY A 114 -2.31 -13.80 -7.46
CA GLY A 114 -2.41 -14.63 -8.65
C GLY A 114 -3.58 -14.27 -9.58
N PRO A 115 -3.96 -15.17 -10.52
CA PRO A 115 -5.01 -14.91 -11.51
C PRO A 115 -6.33 -14.37 -10.93
N ASP A 116 -6.72 -14.77 -9.72
CA ASP A 116 -7.96 -14.32 -9.05
C ASP A 116 -7.89 -12.85 -8.59
N SER A 117 -6.73 -12.20 -8.69
CA SER A 117 -6.58 -10.76 -8.51
C SER A 117 -7.05 -9.93 -9.71
N TYR A 118 -7.24 -10.56 -10.88
CA TYR A 118 -7.61 -9.92 -12.15
C TYR A 118 -6.64 -8.80 -12.59
N ALA A 119 -5.37 -8.88 -12.18
CA ALA A 119 -4.37 -7.88 -12.53
C ALA A 119 -4.03 -7.86 -14.03
N GLU A 120 -4.04 -9.01 -14.70
CA GLU A 120 -3.89 -9.13 -16.16
C GLU A 120 -4.97 -8.33 -16.89
N ASP A 121 -6.24 -8.65 -16.63
CA ASP A 121 -7.38 -7.95 -17.24
C ASP A 121 -7.32 -6.43 -17.00
N ALA A 122 -6.99 -6.03 -15.75
CA ALA A 122 -6.87 -4.62 -15.40
C ALA A 122 -5.73 -3.92 -16.15
N GLN A 123 -4.57 -4.58 -16.30
CA GLN A 123 -3.43 -4.02 -17.01
C GLN A 123 -3.73 -3.90 -18.51
N SER A 124 -4.24 -4.96 -19.15
CA SER A 124 -4.59 -4.94 -20.58
C SER A 124 -5.62 -3.85 -20.90
N ILE A 125 -6.66 -3.68 -20.07
CA ILE A 125 -7.65 -2.59 -20.25
C ILE A 125 -6.97 -1.22 -20.23
N VAL A 126 -6.07 -0.97 -19.27
CA VAL A 126 -5.38 0.32 -19.17
C VAL A 126 -4.46 0.52 -20.37
N HIS A 127 -3.70 -0.51 -20.75
CA HIS A 127 -2.74 -0.47 -21.86
C HIS A 127 -3.46 -0.20 -23.19
N ASP A 128 -4.61 -0.83 -23.41
CA ASP A 128 -5.48 -0.57 -24.56
C ASP A 128 -5.97 0.89 -24.61
N ILE A 129 -6.36 1.45 -23.46
CA ILE A 129 -6.88 2.83 -23.38
C ILE A 129 -5.78 3.86 -23.67
N VAL A 130 -4.57 3.64 -23.15
CA VAL A 130 -3.46 4.62 -23.25
C VAL A 130 -2.50 4.36 -24.41
N GLY A 131 -2.66 3.24 -25.11
CA GLY A 131 -1.83 2.85 -26.25
C GLY A 131 -0.45 2.33 -25.85
N SER A 132 -0.35 1.66 -24.69
CA SER A 132 0.88 0.99 -24.24
C SER A 132 1.03 -0.40 -24.88
N PRO A 133 2.24 -0.98 -24.91
CA PRO A 133 2.45 -2.36 -25.38
C PRO A 133 1.65 -3.39 -24.58
N GLU A 134 1.15 -4.43 -25.25
CA GLU A 134 0.39 -5.50 -24.59
C GLU A 134 1.33 -6.38 -23.72
N PRO A 135 1.00 -6.60 -22.44
CA PRO A 135 1.72 -7.55 -21.58
C PRO A 135 1.45 -9.00 -22.02
N LYS A 136 2.50 -9.81 -22.24
CA LYS A 136 2.36 -11.18 -22.80
C LYS A 136 2.85 -12.30 -21.89
N GLY A 137 3.22 -11.98 -20.64
CA GLY A 137 3.84 -12.93 -19.71
C GLY A 137 2.96 -13.39 -18.55
N TRP A 138 1.69 -12.97 -18.49
CA TRP A 138 0.78 -13.27 -17.37
C TRP A 138 0.49 -14.77 -17.16
N ASP A 139 0.68 -15.61 -18.19
CA ASP A 139 0.63 -17.07 -18.08
C ASP A 139 1.66 -17.65 -17.08
N TYR A 140 2.72 -16.89 -16.75
CA TYR A 140 3.80 -17.28 -15.84
C TYR A 140 3.80 -16.50 -14.50
N GLN A 141 2.67 -15.93 -14.13
CA GLN A 141 2.51 -15.18 -12.89
C GLN A 141 2.52 -16.07 -11.63
N ILE A 142 2.63 -15.44 -10.46
CA ILE A 142 2.39 -16.08 -9.16
C ILE A 142 1.02 -16.76 -9.14
N SER A 143 0.94 -17.97 -8.60
CA SER A 143 -0.27 -18.77 -8.51
C SER A 143 -1.26 -18.21 -7.48
N ASN A 144 -2.53 -18.62 -7.59
CA ASN A 144 -3.55 -18.21 -6.63
C ASN A 144 -3.23 -18.67 -5.21
N GLU A 145 -3.12 -17.72 -4.29
CA GLU A 145 -3.01 -17.99 -2.86
C GLU A 145 -3.78 -16.93 -2.07
N PHE A 146 -4.55 -17.38 -1.08
CA PHE A 146 -5.15 -16.48 -0.09
C PHE A 146 -4.05 -15.87 0.77
N VAL A 147 -4.07 -14.55 0.90
CA VAL A 147 -3.07 -13.83 1.69
C VAL A 147 -3.69 -13.09 2.86
N TYR A 148 -2.94 -13.01 3.95
CA TYR A 148 -3.25 -12.18 5.09
C TYR A 148 -1.99 -11.50 5.63
N GLN A 149 -2.17 -10.34 6.27
CA GLN A 149 -1.10 -9.61 6.92
C GLN A 149 -1.60 -8.80 8.11
N VAL A 150 -0.94 -8.95 9.25
CA VAL A 150 -1.16 -8.14 10.45
C VAL A 150 0.01 -7.18 10.59
N GLY A 151 -0.28 -5.90 10.75
CA GLY A 151 0.73 -4.85 10.87
C GLY A 151 0.59 -4.04 12.14
N LEU A 152 1.73 -3.62 12.69
CA LEU A 152 1.83 -2.63 13.75
C LEU A 152 2.89 -1.59 13.37
N GLU A 153 2.57 -0.31 13.55
CA GLU A 153 3.49 0.80 13.30
C GLU A 153 3.40 1.82 14.44
N ALA A 154 4.54 2.33 14.89
CA ALA A 154 4.62 3.32 15.94
C ALA A 154 5.58 4.46 15.56
N HIS A 155 5.13 5.69 15.72
CA HIS A 155 5.89 6.92 15.47
C HIS A 155 6.16 7.65 16.78
N GLN A 156 7.35 8.23 16.88
CA GLN A 156 7.78 9.04 18.03
C GLN A 156 8.45 10.32 17.53
N LEU A 157 7.95 11.46 17.98
CA LEU A 157 8.54 12.78 17.72
C LEU A 157 9.87 12.90 18.47
N LEU A 158 10.90 13.43 17.80
CA LEU A 158 12.19 13.74 18.42
C LEU A 158 12.42 15.24 18.56
N MET A 159 11.98 16.03 17.56
CA MET A 159 12.13 17.48 17.55
C MET A 159 10.98 18.12 16.78
N ARG A 160 10.42 19.19 17.33
CA ARG A 160 9.49 20.09 16.62
C ARG A 160 9.93 21.54 16.78
N ALA A 161 9.92 22.25 15.66
CA ALA A 161 10.10 23.68 15.50
C ALA A 161 8.81 24.27 14.87
N PRO A 162 8.64 25.60 14.82
CA PRO A 162 7.39 26.21 14.36
C PRO A 162 6.90 25.79 12.97
N ILE A 163 7.82 25.40 12.08
CA ILE A 163 7.49 25.01 10.70
C ILE A 163 8.04 23.63 10.33
N GLY A 164 8.64 22.89 11.25
CA GLY A 164 9.31 21.65 10.88
C GLY A 164 9.47 20.68 12.04
N GLU A 165 9.54 19.40 11.72
CA GLU A 165 9.71 18.35 12.71
C GLU A 165 10.48 17.15 12.18
N PHE A 166 11.09 16.43 13.11
CA PHE A 166 11.75 15.17 12.87
C PHE A 166 11.19 14.10 13.81
N SER A 167 10.83 12.97 13.23
CA SER A 167 10.31 11.80 13.94
C SER A 167 11.01 10.53 13.48
N VAL A 168 10.90 9.50 14.30
CA VAL A 168 11.32 8.14 13.98
C VAL A 168 10.14 7.20 14.11
N PHE A 169 10.19 6.09 13.39
CA PHE A 169 9.17 5.05 13.48
C PHE A 169 9.77 3.65 13.42
N GLY A 170 8.99 2.69 13.92
CA GLY A 170 9.20 1.26 13.71
C GLY A 170 7.93 0.61 13.21
N ARG A 171 8.07 -0.34 12.29
CA ARG A 171 6.97 -1.15 11.73
C ARG A 171 7.30 -2.63 11.83
N GLY A 172 6.32 -3.44 12.19
CA GLY A 172 6.36 -4.89 12.07
C GLY A 172 5.14 -5.37 11.30
N GLN A 173 5.34 -6.26 10.34
CA GLN A 173 4.28 -6.90 9.58
C GLN A 173 4.52 -8.40 9.55
N GLY A 174 3.46 -9.19 9.74
CA GLY A 174 3.55 -10.65 9.72
C GLY A 174 2.34 -11.28 9.07
N GLY A 175 2.56 -12.34 8.29
CA GLY A 175 1.54 -13.05 7.54
C GLY A 175 2.18 -13.96 6.50
N ASN A 176 1.47 -14.22 5.40
CA ASN A 176 2.01 -14.92 4.23
C ASN A 176 2.08 -14.03 2.98
N PHE A 177 1.83 -12.72 3.09
CA PHE A 177 2.02 -11.80 1.97
C PHE A 177 3.47 -11.29 1.92
N GLN A 178 3.84 -10.46 2.89
CA GLN A 178 5.08 -9.71 2.89
C GLN A 178 5.53 -9.43 4.34
N SER A 179 6.02 -10.45 5.04
CA SER A 179 6.44 -10.28 6.44
C SER A 179 7.78 -9.56 6.53
N GLU A 180 7.85 -8.58 7.44
CA GLU A 180 9.01 -7.71 7.57
C GLU A 180 9.06 -7.01 8.93
N VAL A 181 10.25 -6.51 9.26
CA VAL A 181 10.44 -5.46 10.26
C VAL A 181 11.15 -4.28 9.61
N ALA A 182 10.76 -3.06 9.97
CA ALA A 182 11.32 -1.85 9.41
C ALA A 182 11.49 -0.77 10.47
N VAL A 183 12.48 0.09 10.27
CA VAL A 183 12.71 1.30 11.05
C VAL A 183 13.00 2.45 10.09
N GLY A 184 12.60 3.65 10.49
CA GLY A 184 12.79 4.80 9.63
C GLY A 184 12.69 6.12 10.36
N GLY A 185 12.88 7.18 9.59
CA GLY A 185 12.79 8.55 10.05
C GLY A 185 12.09 9.42 9.03
N THR A 186 11.33 10.38 9.51
CA THR A 186 10.62 11.35 8.68
C THR A 186 11.02 12.75 9.10
N TYR A 187 11.37 13.57 8.11
CA TYR A 187 11.40 15.02 8.26
C TYR A 187 10.18 15.63 7.55
N ARG A 188 9.47 16.54 8.23
CA ARG A 188 8.34 17.28 7.66
C ARG A 188 8.55 18.77 7.83
N ILE A 189 8.15 19.56 6.84
CA ILE A 189 8.17 21.03 6.88
C ILE A 189 6.85 21.57 6.34
N GLY A 190 6.19 22.45 7.10
CA GLY A 190 4.89 22.98 6.73
C GLY A 190 4.08 23.49 7.89
N PHE A 191 2.77 23.53 7.67
CA PHE A 191 1.78 24.00 8.61
C PHE A 191 1.00 22.82 9.20
N ASP A 192 0.57 22.99 10.44
CA ASP A 192 -0.31 22.04 11.12
C ASP A 192 0.28 20.62 11.26
N LEU A 193 1.57 20.57 11.59
CA LEU A 193 2.31 19.30 11.72
C LEU A 193 1.86 18.51 12.95
N GLU A 194 1.42 19.20 14.01
CA GLU A 194 0.99 18.58 15.27
C GLU A 194 -0.28 17.73 15.12
N ASN A 195 -1.28 18.21 14.38
CA ASN A 195 -2.56 17.51 14.17
C ASN A 195 -2.48 16.44 13.08
N THR A 196 -1.34 16.32 12.40
CA THR A 196 -1.10 15.36 11.32
C THR A 196 0.05 14.40 11.63
N PHE A 197 0.48 14.31 12.90
CA PHE A 197 1.64 13.53 13.33
C PHE A 197 1.57 12.04 12.94
N GLY A 198 2.67 11.50 12.41
CA GLY A 198 2.79 10.10 12.02
C GLY A 198 2.02 9.71 10.73
N SER A 199 1.54 10.68 9.95
CA SER A 199 0.77 10.42 8.73
C SER A 199 1.60 9.88 7.57
N THR A 200 2.91 10.09 7.53
CA THR A 200 3.74 9.71 6.38
C THR A 200 4.20 8.25 6.41
N SER A 201 4.36 7.63 5.24
CA SER A 201 4.89 6.27 5.09
C SER A 201 5.70 6.13 3.79
N VAL A 202 6.30 4.96 3.58
CA VAL A 202 6.89 4.52 2.30
C VAL A 202 6.10 3.36 1.67
N LEU A 203 4.97 2.96 2.28
CA LEU A 203 4.15 1.88 1.77
C LEU A 203 3.36 2.32 0.51
N PRO A 204 3.15 1.39 -0.44
CA PRO A 204 2.24 1.58 -1.57
C PRO A 204 0.87 2.14 -1.17
N GLY A 205 0.35 3.10 -1.94
CA GLY A 205 -0.95 3.75 -1.71
C GLY A 205 -1.06 4.56 -0.41
N ASN A 206 0.05 4.76 0.30
CA ASN A 206 0.07 5.18 1.70
C ASN A 206 1.12 6.25 2.02
N ALA A 207 1.65 6.97 1.02
CA ALA A 207 2.67 7.99 1.23
C ALA A 207 2.26 9.02 2.31
N VAL A 208 0.96 9.37 2.36
CA VAL A 208 0.30 10.01 3.51
C VAL A 208 -0.98 9.27 3.85
N ASP A 209 -1.11 8.85 5.10
CA ASP A 209 -2.29 8.22 5.68
C ASP A 209 -3.34 9.28 6.00
N ILE A 210 -4.35 9.36 5.15
CA ILE A 210 -5.41 10.37 5.22
C ILE A 210 -6.23 10.25 6.51
N GLY A 211 -6.31 9.05 7.12
CA GLY A 211 -7.01 8.85 8.39
C GLY A 211 -6.38 9.61 9.56
N LEU A 212 -5.11 10.01 9.44
CA LEU A 212 -4.37 10.79 10.43
C LEU A 212 -4.41 12.31 10.16
N LEU A 213 -5.19 12.76 9.18
CA LEU A 213 -5.42 14.18 8.91
C LEU A 213 -6.76 14.68 9.51
N SER A 214 -7.53 13.79 10.15
CA SER A 214 -8.89 14.10 10.63
C SER A 214 -8.95 15.18 11.69
N HIS A 215 -7.89 15.39 12.47
CA HIS A 215 -7.82 16.39 13.55
C HIS A 215 -7.54 17.82 13.06
N SER A 216 -7.51 18.06 11.75
CA SER A 216 -7.15 19.36 11.18
C SER A 216 -8.05 19.79 10.05
N ASP A 217 -8.49 21.04 10.02
CA ASP A 217 -9.33 21.57 8.95
C ASP A 217 -8.54 21.94 7.68
N SER A 218 -7.26 22.28 7.80
CA SER A 218 -6.45 22.68 6.65
C SER A 218 -4.98 22.68 6.97
N GLY A 219 -4.15 22.36 5.98
CA GLY A 219 -2.72 22.40 6.14
C GLY A 219 -2.00 22.07 4.85
N MET A 220 -0.69 22.22 4.91
CA MET A 220 0.19 21.84 3.82
C MET A 220 1.55 21.51 4.41
N PHE A 221 2.11 20.37 4.01
CA PHE A 221 3.46 19.99 4.41
C PHE A 221 4.18 19.24 3.31
N PHE A 222 5.48 19.47 3.25
CA PHE A 222 6.41 18.62 2.52
C PHE A 222 6.99 17.60 3.47
N PHE A 223 7.32 16.43 2.95
CA PHE A 223 7.93 15.37 3.74
C PHE A 223 9.02 14.65 2.97
N ALA A 224 9.96 14.10 3.73
CA ALA A 224 10.90 13.09 3.28
C ALA A 224 10.98 12.01 4.36
N THR A 225 10.64 10.78 3.98
CA THR A 225 10.65 9.59 4.84
C THR A 225 11.67 8.62 4.30
N ILE A 226 12.60 8.16 5.14
CA ILE A 226 13.53 7.09 4.82
C ILE A 226 13.22 5.87 5.67
N GLU A 227 13.38 4.69 5.10
CA GLU A 227 13.14 3.41 5.76
C GLU A 227 14.24 2.42 5.42
N ALA A 228 14.71 1.67 6.42
CA ALA A 228 15.44 0.43 6.25
C ALA A 228 14.59 -0.72 6.78
N ARG A 229 14.54 -1.82 6.04
CA ARG A 229 13.72 -2.98 6.38
C ARG A 229 14.46 -4.30 6.17
N TYR A 230 14.06 -5.30 6.94
CA TYR A 230 14.39 -6.69 6.72
C TYR A 230 13.11 -7.43 6.31
N ARG A 231 13.06 -7.89 5.07
CA ARG A 231 11.98 -8.71 4.49
C ARG A 231 12.27 -10.17 4.78
N PHE A 232 11.38 -10.87 5.47
CA PHE A 232 11.53 -12.30 5.72
C PHE A 232 11.02 -13.13 4.53
N ASP A 233 9.89 -12.71 3.97
CA ASP A 233 9.20 -13.35 2.87
C ASP A 233 8.51 -12.30 1.99
N ASP A 234 8.35 -12.63 0.71
CA ASP A 234 7.58 -11.86 -0.24
C ASP A 234 6.95 -12.79 -1.28
N ILE A 235 5.65 -13.07 -1.13
CA ILE A 235 4.92 -13.96 -2.04
C ILE A 235 4.89 -13.46 -3.48
N THR A 236 5.09 -12.16 -3.70
CA THR A 236 5.12 -11.58 -5.06
C THR A 236 6.42 -11.91 -5.81
N ILE A 237 7.40 -12.49 -5.11
CA ILE A 237 8.71 -12.90 -5.62
C ILE A 237 8.83 -14.41 -5.54
N GLU A 238 8.68 -14.97 -4.34
CA GLU A 238 8.98 -16.38 -4.04
C GLU A 238 7.74 -17.27 -3.99
N GLY A 239 6.54 -16.73 -4.21
CA GLY A 239 5.31 -17.51 -4.24
C GLY A 239 5.31 -18.61 -5.31
N ASP A 240 4.40 -19.57 -5.14
CA ASP A 240 4.23 -20.69 -6.06
C ASP A 240 4.02 -20.19 -7.50
N LYS A 241 4.79 -20.67 -8.45
CA LYS A 241 4.79 -20.23 -9.86
C LYS A 241 5.22 -21.37 -10.79
N PRO A 242 4.99 -21.27 -12.11
CA PRO A 242 5.51 -22.26 -13.05
C PRO A 242 7.04 -22.41 -12.94
N ALA A 243 7.53 -23.64 -13.15
CA ALA A 243 8.93 -23.99 -12.93
C ALA A 243 9.92 -23.18 -13.80
N GLU A 244 9.45 -22.67 -14.94
CA GLU A 244 10.19 -21.81 -15.84
C GLU A 244 10.55 -20.45 -15.21
N ASN A 245 9.87 -20.05 -14.13
CA ASN A 245 10.01 -18.75 -13.47
C ASN A 245 10.51 -18.86 -12.01
N ASP A 246 11.09 -20.00 -11.61
CA ASP A 246 11.24 -20.35 -10.19
C ASP A 246 12.56 -19.90 -9.51
N ASP A 247 13.49 -19.30 -10.26
CA ASP A 247 14.86 -19.01 -9.77
C ASP A 247 15.04 -17.54 -9.36
N ILE A 248 14.14 -17.01 -8.52
CA ILE A 248 14.19 -15.62 -8.03
C ILE A 248 13.96 -15.61 -6.51
N HIS A 249 14.86 -14.96 -5.78
CA HIS A 249 14.89 -14.97 -4.31
C HIS A 249 14.77 -13.57 -3.73
N VAL A 250 14.14 -13.43 -2.57
CA VAL A 250 13.93 -12.14 -1.93
C VAL A 250 15.25 -11.52 -1.48
N GLN A 251 15.48 -10.25 -1.79
CA GLN A 251 16.55 -9.49 -1.18
C GLN A 251 16.09 -9.07 0.21
N HIS A 252 16.61 -9.73 1.25
CA HIS A 252 16.13 -9.50 2.62
C HIS A 252 16.35 -8.05 3.11
N GLY A 253 17.57 -7.53 2.98
CA GLY A 253 17.90 -6.15 3.38
C GLY A 253 17.50 -5.15 2.30
N GLN A 254 16.52 -4.29 2.58
CA GLN A 254 16.00 -3.31 1.63
C GLN A 254 15.97 -1.91 2.26
N ALA A 255 16.01 -0.88 1.42
CA ALA A 255 15.86 0.52 1.81
C ALA A 255 14.86 1.23 0.90
N ALA A 256 14.18 2.24 1.43
CA ALA A 256 13.27 3.08 0.66
C ALA A 256 13.35 4.55 1.09
N ILE A 257 13.07 5.44 0.16
CA ILE A 257 12.84 6.86 0.42
C ILE A 257 11.56 7.30 -0.27
N SER A 258 10.69 7.98 0.47
CA SER A 258 9.50 8.64 -0.08
C SER A 258 9.57 10.13 0.19
N SER A 259 9.35 10.95 -0.82
CA SER A 259 9.32 12.41 -0.70
C SER A 259 8.11 12.96 -1.44
N GLY A 260 7.46 13.95 -0.85
CA GLY A 260 6.25 14.50 -1.44
C GLY A 260 5.71 15.73 -0.75
N VAL A 261 4.51 16.10 -1.17
CA VAL A 261 3.73 17.21 -0.64
C VAL A 261 2.30 16.74 -0.37
N SER A 262 1.76 17.17 0.76
CA SER A 262 0.34 17.08 1.08
C SER A 262 -0.22 18.49 1.19
N TRP A 263 -1.38 18.70 0.59
CA TRP A 263 -2.21 19.89 0.78
C TRP A 263 -3.63 19.45 1.11
N TYR A 264 -4.27 20.13 2.05
CA TYR A 264 -5.65 19.85 2.38
C TYR A 264 -6.38 21.06 2.96
N SER A 265 -7.69 21.03 2.83
CA SER A 265 -8.66 22.02 3.26
C SER A 265 -9.86 21.32 3.92
N GLN A 266 -10.89 22.09 4.25
CA GLN A 266 -12.08 21.56 4.94
C GLN A 266 -12.77 20.45 4.16
N HIS A 267 -12.74 20.49 2.83
CA HIS A 267 -13.49 19.55 1.98
C HIS A 267 -12.61 18.74 1.04
N TRP A 268 -11.45 19.27 0.64
CA TRP A 268 -10.60 18.61 -0.36
C TRP A 268 -9.16 18.59 0.09
N GLY A 269 -8.47 17.53 -0.25
CA GLY A 269 -7.01 17.50 -0.18
C GLY A 269 -6.42 16.58 -1.23
N ALA A 270 -5.12 16.76 -1.43
CA ALA A 270 -4.34 16.02 -2.39
C ALA A 270 -2.95 15.71 -1.83
N VAL A 271 -2.40 14.59 -2.29
CA VAL A 271 -1.02 14.16 -2.01
C VAL A 271 -0.37 13.85 -3.34
N ALA A 272 0.87 14.32 -3.51
CA ALA A 272 1.74 13.91 -4.60
C ALA A 272 3.09 13.51 -4.02
N SER A 273 3.59 12.34 -4.38
CA SER A 273 4.87 11.85 -3.87
C SER A 273 5.58 10.95 -4.87
N VAL A 274 6.88 10.76 -4.64
CA VAL A 274 7.70 9.78 -5.34
C VAL A 274 8.34 8.90 -4.28
N THR A 275 8.28 7.59 -4.49
CA THR A 275 8.93 6.60 -3.64
C THR A 275 9.95 5.83 -4.46
N ALA A 276 11.20 5.83 -4.02
CA ALA A 276 12.27 5.01 -4.58
C ALA A 276 12.66 3.91 -3.58
N GLN A 277 12.93 2.72 -4.08
CA GLN A 277 13.24 1.54 -3.29
C GLN A 277 14.50 0.88 -3.85
N SER A 278 15.31 0.28 -2.98
CA SER A 278 16.42 -0.58 -3.40
C SER A 278 15.88 -1.85 -4.05
N LYS A 279 16.78 -2.63 -4.68
CA LYS A 279 16.47 -3.94 -5.24
C LYS A 279 15.68 -4.83 -4.26
N GLN A 280 14.65 -5.49 -4.78
CA GLN A 280 13.70 -6.32 -4.01
C GLN A 280 14.02 -7.81 -4.05
N PHE A 281 14.78 -8.26 -5.05
CA PHE A 281 15.20 -9.65 -5.24
C PHE A 281 16.70 -9.72 -5.58
N GLU A 282 17.34 -10.84 -5.27
CA GLU A 282 18.80 -10.97 -5.31
C GLU A 282 19.37 -10.89 -6.73
N GLU A 283 18.69 -11.54 -7.67
CA GLU A 283 19.08 -11.72 -9.06
C GLU A 283 18.92 -10.45 -9.90
N SER A 284 18.19 -9.45 -9.39
CA SER A 284 17.86 -8.24 -10.15
C SER A 284 19.11 -7.58 -10.73
N GLY A 285 19.10 -7.34 -12.04
CA GLY A 285 20.13 -6.53 -12.71
C GLY A 285 20.05 -5.03 -12.37
N ARG A 286 19.05 -4.61 -11.57
CA ARG A 286 18.78 -3.22 -11.21
C ARG A 286 18.88 -3.04 -9.70
N ASP A 287 19.53 -1.97 -9.27
CA ASP A 287 19.73 -1.68 -7.85
C ASP A 287 18.54 -0.94 -7.21
N HIS A 288 17.61 -0.41 -8.01
CA HIS A 288 16.46 0.35 -7.52
C HIS A 288 15.28 0.34 -8.49
N SER A 289 14.09 0.61 -7.93
CA SER A 289 12.86 0.92 -8.64
C SER A 289 12.20 2.15 -8.00
N ALA A 290 11.28 2.79 -8.70
CA ALA A 290 10.55 3.93 -8.16
C ALA A 290 9.16 4.04 -8.77
N TYR A 291 8.23 4.62 -8.03
CA TYR A 291 6.89 4.93 -8.51
C TYR A 291 6.44 6.29 -7.98
N ALA A 292 5.55 6.94 -8.73
CA ALA A 292 4.85 8.12 -8.27
C ALA A 292 3.52 7.72 -7.62
N ASN A 293 3.08 8.50 -6.65
CA ASN A 293 1.79 8.35 -5.99
C ASN A 293 1.01 9.66 -6.06
N PHE A 294 -0.27 9.56 -6.41
CA PHE A 294 -1.24 10.65 -6.36
C PHE A 294 -2.47 10.21 -5.57
N THR A 295 -2.80 10.97 -4.52
CA THR A 295 -4.04 10.76 -3.75
C THR A 295 -4.92 12.00 -3.87
N LEU A 296 -6.21 11.80 -4.13
CA LEU A 296 -7.25 12.82 -4.00
C LEU A 296 -8.24 12.35 -2.94
N PHE A 297 -8.64 13.25 -2.04
CA PHE A 297 -9.60 12.92 -1.00
C PHE A 297 -10.60 14.03 -0.74
N TYR A 298 -11.82 13.60 -0.41
CA TYR A 298 -12.94 14.46 -0.05
C TYR A 298 -13.32 14.25 1.40
N ARG A 299 -13.58 15.35 2.11
CA ARG A 299 -13.95 15.39 3.52
C ARG A 299 -15.37 15.93 3.66
N TYR A 300 -16.18 15.25 4.48
CA TYR A 300 -17.60 15.58 4.70
C TYR A 300 -17.80 16.48 5.91
#